data_AF-A0A6J7ZVC0-F1
#
_entry.id   AF-A0A6J7ZVC0-F1
#
_cell.length_a   1.000
_cell.length_b   1.000
_cell.length_c   1.000
_cell.angle_alpha   90.00
_cell.angle_beta   90.00
_cell.angle_gamma   90.00
#
_symmetry.space_group_name_H-M   'P 1'
#
loop_
_entity.id
_entity.type
_entity.pdbx_description
1 polymer ?
#
loop_
_entity_poly.entity_id
_entity_poly.type
_entity_poly.pdbx_seq_one_letter_code
_entity_poly.pdbx_strand_id
1 'polypeptide(L)'
;MAQAASKTCEICVSGPGHNYCEQCDQLFCDGCKISHLRTKMTKNHTFLSGPNINPEVKLHCKEHDENFIYYCMECGTPVCKICAIKNHKRHDLSEIKESLEGINAEVKTDIETKIGKLQSKVAEVDQGTHTYQTDVKQVIQAIREEGRQLKEMIDKKVEGLIETIKEKDAKNAQTLQYIGNELKTALNKAKEQQKLYQDTQGIKDTTKLLQKAKTNKVTNRSNRRNTGSYHAISQIC
;
A
#
# COMPACT_ATOMS: atom_id res chain seq x y z
N MET A 1 16.25 48.56 17.66
CA MET A 1 16.86 48.57 19.00
C MET A 1 16.91 47.13 19.49
N ALA A 2 18.10 46.55 19.62
CA ALA A 2 18.24 45.15 20.01
C ALA A 2 17.86 45.02 21.50
N GLN A 3 16.83 44.25 21.78
CA GLN A 3 16.36 43.98 23.13
C GLN A 3 17.36 43.01 23.77
N ALA A 4 18.17 43.49 24.71
CA ALA A 4 19.10 42.65 25.46
C ALA A 4 18.29 41.56 26.19
N ALA A 5 18.57 40.29 25.90
CA ALA A 5 17.92 39.17 26.57
C ALA A 5 18.09 39.30 28.08
N SER A 6 16.97 39.27 28.81
CA SER A 6 16.96 39.32 30.27
C SER A 6 17.62 38.05 30.83
N LYS A 7 18.79 38.20 31.45
CA LYS A 7 19.54 37.09 32.04
C LYS A 7 18.87 36.65 33.35
N THR A 8 18.77 35.34 33.57
CA THR A 8 18.17 34.76 34.78
C THR A 8 19.26 34.35 35.78
N CYS A 9 18.90 34.24 37.06
CA CYS A 9 19.81 33.75 38.10
C CYS A 9 20.09 32.26 37.90
N GLU A 10 21.37 31.87 37.86
CA GLU A 10 21.80 30.49 37.62
C GLU A 10 21.67 29.59 38.85
N ILE A 11 21.47 30.17 40.04
CA ILE A 11 21.34 29.41 41.29
C ILE A 11 19.90 28.97 41.56
N CYS A 12 18.94 29.88 41.40
CA CYS A 12 17.53 29.59 41.65
C CYS A 12 16.68 29.47 40.37
N VAL A 13 17.27 29.76 39.20
CA VAL A 13 16.66 29.67 37.86
C VAL A 13 15.37 30.50 37.67
N SER A 14 15.04 31.35 38.65
CA SER A 14 13.75 32.04 38.74
C SER A 14 13.85 33.55 38.92
N GLY A 15 14.93 34.05 39.55
CA GLY A 15 15.14 35.48 39.78
C GLY A 15 15.88 36.19 38.63
N PRO A 16 15.84 37.52 38.57
CA PRO A 16 16.65 38.28 37.61
C PRO A 16 18.14 38.09 37.92
N GLY A 17 18.95 37.74 36.92
CA GLY A 17 20.39 37.55 37.04
C GLY A 17 21.13 38.85 36.71
N HIS A 18 21.30 39.73 37.70
CA HIS A 18 21.92 41.07 37.54
C HIS A 18 23.08 41.31 38.52
N ASN A 19 23.56 40.26 39.18
CA ASN A 19 24.75 40.28 40.01
C ASN A 19 25.69 39.16 39.57
N TYR A 20 26.83 39.48 38.98
CA TYR A 20 27.81 38.49 38.54
C TYR A 20 28.92 38.33 39.59
N CYS A 21 29.17 37.09 40.03
CA CYS A 21 30.28 36.77 40.93
C CYS A 21 31.54 36.44 40.13
N GLU A 22 32.60 37.24 40.28
CA GLU A 22 33.81 37.08 39.47
C GLU A 22 34.54 35.76 39.73
N GLN A 23 34.52 35.27 40.96
CA GLN A 23 35.22 34.05 41.35
C GLN A 23 34.42 32.78 41.03
N CYS A 24 33.09 32.89 40.92
CA CYS A 24 32.23 31.75 40.63
C CYS A 24 31.79 31.69 39.16
N ASP A 25 32.01 32.76 38.39
CA ASP A 25 31.59 32.87 36.99
C ASP A 25 30.10 32.56 36.80
N GLN A 26 29.28 33.15 37.67
CA GLN A 26 27.84 32.84 37.78
C GLN A 26 27.02 34.10 38.01
N LEU A 27 25.82 34.14 37.44
CA LEU A 27 24.82 35.20 37.66
C LEU A 27 23.84 34.87 38.80
N PHE A 28 23.67 35.84 39.69
CA PHE A 28 22.86 35.77 40.89
C PHE A 28 21.76 36.83 40.86
N CYS A 29 20.59 36.49 41.39
CA CYS A 29 19.66 37.50 41.89
C CYS A 29 20.12 38.02 43.26
N ASP A 30 19.55 39.12 43.72
CA ASP A 30 19.94 39.72 45.01
C ASP A 30 19.86 38.72 46.19
N GLY A 31 18.80 37.90 46.24
CA GLY A 31 18.65 36.91 47.30
C GLY A 31 19.72 35.82 47.28
N CYS A 32 20.10 35.35 46.08
CA CYS A 32 21.15 34.36 45.93
C CYS A 32 22.53 34.97 46.21
N LYS A 33 22.80 36.22 45.82
CA LYS A 33 24.03 36.94 46.16
C LYS A 33 24.24 37.06 47.67
N ILE A 34 23.19 37.46 48.40
CA ILE A 34 23.24 37.58 49.86
C ILE A 34 23.55 36.22 50.50
N SER A 35 22.87 35.18 50.04
CA SER A 35 23.09 33.81 50.53
C SER A 35 24.51 33.32 50.24
N HIS A 36 25.03 33.66 49.05
CA HIS A 36 26.38 33.37 48.63
C HIS A 36 27.42 34.06 49.53
N LEU A 37 27.29 35.36 49.77
CA LEU A 37 28.24 36.11 50.62
C LEU A 37 28.15 35.75 52.11
N ARG A 38 27.04 35.14 52.56
CA ARG A 38 26.90 34.66 53.95
C ARG A 38 27.68 33.37 54.21
N THR A 39 28.02 32.63 53.16
CA THR A 39 28.74 31.36 53.28
C THR A 39 30.23 31.60 53.54
N LYS A 40 30.81 30.89 54.52
CA LYS A 40 32.20 31.11 55.00
C LYS A 40 33.25 31.09 53.87
N MET A 41 33.05 30.26 52.85
CA MET A 41 33.96 30.09 51.72
C MET A 41 33.91 31.24 50.71
N THR A 42 32.74 31.85 50.53
CA THR A 42 32.44 32.78 49.43
C THR A 42 32.19 34.20 49.93
N LYS A 43 32.36 34.45 51.24
CA LYS A 43 32.14 35.76 51.89
C LYS A 43 32.94 36.93 51.34
N ASN A 44 34.09 36.64 50.73
CA ASN A 44 34.99 37.64 50.16
C ASN A 44 34.92 37.67 48.62
N HIS A 45 33.95 37.00 48.01
CA HIS A 45 33.79 37.04 46.57
C HIS A 45 33.30 38.42 46.12
N THR A 46 33.78 38.85 44.96
CA THR A 46 33.49 40.15 44.36
C THR A 46 32.29 40.03 43.44
N PHE A 47 31.40 41.01 43.49
CA PHE A 47 30.22 41.06 42.64
C PHE A 47 30.19 42.32 41.79
N LEU A 48 30.02 42.15 40.48
CA LEU A 48 29.66 43.21 39.56
C LEU A 48 28.14 43.31 39.49
N SER A 49 27.56 44.50 39.68
CA SER A 49 26.10 44.73 39.74
C SER A 49 25.69 45.80 38.72
N GLY A 50 24.70 45.53 37.86
CA GLY A 50 24.23 46.51 36.87
C GLY A 50 23.30 45.93 35.78
N PRO A 51 22.49 46.77 35.12
CA PRO A 51 21.53 46.35 34.09
C PRO A 51 22.19 45.89 32.78
N ASN A 52 23.46 46.20 32.58
CA ASN A 52 24.28 45.80 31.42
C ASN A 52 25.50 45.00 31.88
N ILE A 53 25.36 44.09 32.84
CA ILE A 53 26.41 43.09 33.03
C ILE A 53 26.40 42.21 31.80
N ASN A 54 27.35 42.45 30.91
CA ASN A 54 27.82 41.42 30.03
C ASN A 54 28.91 40.69 30.82
N PRO A 55 28.63 39.50 31.40
CA PRO A 55 29.72 38.57 31.59
C PRO A 55 30.08 38.17 30.17
N GLU A 56 30.89 38.99 29.50
CA GLU A 56 32.01 38.37 28.83
C GLU A 56 32.68 37.61 29.96
N VAL A 57 32.36 36.32 30.05
CA VAL A 57 33.10 35.38 30.86
C VAL A 57 34.53 35.70 30.52
N LYS A 58 35.24 36.38 31.43
CA LYS A 58 36.63 36.75 31.20
C LYS A 58 37.35 35.42 31.29
N LEU A 59 37.41 34.72 30.16
CA LEU A 59 38.19 33.51 30.03
C LEU A 59 39.64 33.97 30.15
N HIS A 60 40.16 33.86 31.37
CA HIS A 60 41.50 34.25 31.74
C HIS A 60 42.27 33.02 32.19
N CYS A 61 43.57 33.06 31.95
CA CYS A 61 44.49 32.04 32.37
C CYS A 61 44.62 32.05 33.89
N LYS A 62 44.23 30.96 34.56
CA LYS A 62 44.29 30.83 36.02
C LYS A 62 45.70 30.93 36.60
N GLU A 63 46.73 30.59 35.81
CA GLU A 63 48.13 30.64 36.26
C GLU A 63 48.72 32.06 36.21
N HIS A 64 48.19 32.90 35.32
CA HIS A 64 48.81 34.17 34.97
C HIS A 64 47.88 35.38 35.17
N ASP A 65 46.61 35.14 35.50
CA ASP A 65 45.55 36.15 35.64
C ASP A 65 45.43 37.09 34.41
N GLU A 66 45.62 36.50 33.22
CA GLU A 66 45.66 37.21 31.94
C GLU A 66 44.60 36.66 30.99
N ASN A 67 43.96 37.53 30.22
CA ASN A 67 42.97 37.11 29.22
C ASN A 67 43.60 36.13 28.22
N PHE A 68 42.84 35.11 27.83
CA PHE A 68 43.21 34.34 26.67
C PHE A 68 43.02 35.21 25.41
N ILE A 69 44.05 35.25 24.57
CA ILE A 69 44.05 36.06 23.34
C ILE A 69 44.42 35.22 22.11
N TYR A 70 45.11 34.10 22.32
CA TYR A 70 45.50 33.15 21.28
C TYR A 70 44.79 31.82 21.46
N TYR A 71 44.63 31.07 20.38
CA TYR A 71 44.23 29.67 20.40
C TYR A 71 45.39 28.85 19.86
N CYS A 72 45.78 27.82 20.60
CA CYS A 72 46.85 26.92 20.15
C CYS A 72 46.24 25.77 19.37
N MET A 73 46.61 25.67 18.09
CA MET A 73 46.02 24.71 17.15
C MET A 73 46.40 23.27 17.48
N GLU A 74 47.63 23.04 17.97
CA GLU A 74 48.11 21.71 18.35
C GLU A 74 47.54 21.22 19.69
N CYS A 75 47.31 22.14 20.63
CA CYS A 75 46.78 21.79 21.94
C CYS A 75 45.25 21.82 22.01
N GLY A 76 44.59 22.51 21.08
CA GLY A 76 43.14 22.70 21.08
C GLY A 76 42.64 23.54 22.27
N THR A 77 43.44 24.49 22.75
CA THR A 77 43.15 25.26 23.96
C THR A 77 43.41 26.76 23.78
N PRO A 78 42.64 27.63 24.46
CA PRO A 78 42.94 29.05 24.52
C PRO A 78 44.20 29.32 25.37
N VAL A 79 44.98 30.33 24.96
CA VAL A 79 46.33 30.63 25.47
C VAL A 79 46.47 32.13 25.73
N CYS A 80 46.98 32.50 26.90
CA CYS A 80 47.29 33.89 27.24
C CYS A 80 48.70 34.25 26.74
N LYS A 81 49.03 35.55 26.70
CA LYS A 81 50.34 36.04 26.23
C LYS A 81 51.54 35.39 26.94
N ILE A 82 51.41 35.05 28.22
CA ILE A 82 52.51 34.45 29.00
C ILE A 82 52.67 32.96 28.67
N CYS A 83 51.57 32.21 28.60
CA CYS A 83 51.58 30.80 28.19
C CYS A 83 52.11 30.63 26.75
N ALA A 84 51.78 31.58 25.85
CA ALA A 84 52.29 31.60 24.48
C ALA A 84 53.82 31.59 24.44
N ILE A 85 54.47 32.39 25.28
CA ILE A 85 55.94 32.52 25.32
C ILE A 85 56.60 31.36 26.08
N LYS A 86 55.98 30.88 27.17
CA LYS A 86 56.58 29.87 28.04
C LYS A 86 56.36 28.44 27.56
N ASN A 87 55.11 28.08 27.31
CA ASN A 87 54.68 26.69 27.13
C ASN A 87 54.34 26.37 25.66
N HIS A 88 53.94 27.38 24.87
CA HIS A 88 53.49 27.20 23.48
C HIS A 88 54.39 27.91 22.46
N LYS A 89 55.66 28.17 22.80
CA LYS A 89 56.59 28.99 21.97
C LYS A 89 56.80 28.46 20.55
N ARG A 90 56.63 27.15 20.35
CA ARG A 90 56.86 26.46 19.08
C ARG A 90 55.56 25.94 18.46
N HIS A 91 54.43 26.26 19.06
CA HIS A 91 53.12 25.85 18.57
C HIS A 91 52.56 26.97 17.69
N ASP A 92 51.68 26.59 16.77
CA ASP A 92 50.92 27.50 15.95
C ASP A 92 49.81 28.15 16.77
N LEU A 93 49.87 29.48 16.84
CA LEU A 93 49.00 30.31 17.64
C LEU A 93 48.29 31.30 16.72
N SER A 94 46.96 31.20 16.69
CA SER A 94 46.09 32.13 15.98
C SER A 94 45.33 33.00 16.99
N GLU A 95 44.86 34.18 16.56
CA GLU A 95 43.99 34.96 17.43
C GLU A 95 42.70 34.20 17.72
N ILE A 96 42.22 34.28 18.97
CA ILE A 96 41.02 33.55 19.39
C ILE A 96 39.81 33.90 18.51
N LYS A 97 39.66 35.17 18.15
CA LYS A 97 38.51 35.62 17.34
C LYS A 97 38.54 34.99 15.95
N GLU A 98 39.68 35.05 15.27
CA GLU A 98 39.86 34.44 13.93
C GLU A 98 39.64 32.93 13.97
N SER A 99 40.16 32.27 15.01
CA SER A 99 40.00 30.82 15.20
C SER A 99 38.53 30.44 15.41
N LEU A 100 37.81 31.21 16.23
CA LEU A 100 36.38 31.00 16.46
C LEU A 100 35.56 31.24 15.19
N GLU A 101 35.87 32.28 14.43
CA GLU A 101 35.21 32.56 13.15
C GLU A 101 35.42 31.43 12.14
N GLY A 102 36.66 30.92 12.02
CA GLY A 102 36.99 29.78 11.18
C GLY A 102 36.26 28.50 11.57
N ILE A 103 36.31 28.12 12.85
CA ILE A 103 35.61 26.94 13.39
C ILE A 103 34.10 27.07 13.17
N ASN A 104 33.51 28.24 13.45
CA ASN A 104 32.08 28.47 13.24
C ASN A 104 31.69 28.37 11.76
N ALA A 105 32.51 28.89 10.84
CA ALA A 105 32.27 28.80 9.41
C ALA A 105 32.33 27.35 8.90
N GLU A 106 33.31 26.57 9.39
CA GLU A 106 33.44 25.14 9.06
C GLU A 106 32.24 24.35 9.58
N VAL A 107 31.90 24.50 10.86
CA VAL A 107 30.74 23.83 11.48
C VAL A 107 29.44 24.20 10.77
N LYS A 108 29.26 25.48 10.41
CA LYS A 108 28.10 25.94 9.65
C LYS A 108 28.01 25.23 8.29
N THR A 109 29.11 25.19 7.55
CA THR A 109 29.18 24.56 6.23
C THR A 109 28.89 23.06 6.31
N ASP A 110 29.42 22.39 7.33
CA ASP A 110 29.19 20.97 7.60
C ASP A 110 27.72 20.68 7.90
N ILE A 111 27.09 21.51 8.72
CA ILE A 111 25.67 21.40 9.06
C ILE A 111 24.81 21.63 7.81
N GLU A 112 25.05 22.70 7.06
CA GLU A 112 24.32 23.02 5.83
C GLU A 112 24.44 21.89 4.79
N THR A 113 25.65 21.33 4.64
CA THR A 113 25.90 20.18 3.75
C THR A 113 25.14 18.94 4.21
N LYS A 114 25.16 18.63 5.52
CA LYS A 114 24.42 17.49 6.08
C LYS A 114 22.92 17.67 5.90
N ILE A 115 22.39 18.87 6.14
CA ILE A 115 20.98 19.20 5.92
C ILE A 115 20.60 18.98 4.46
N GLY A 116 21.37 19.52 3.50
CA GLY A 116 21.09 19.35 2.08
C GLY A 116 21.08 17.88 1.65
N LYS A 117 22.05 17.08 2.12
CA LYS A 117 22.09 15.63 1.87
C LYS A 117 20.87 14.91 2.44
N LEU A 118 20.48 15.22 3.68
CA LEU A 118 19.32 14.62 4.32
C LEU A 118 18.02 15.01 3.63
N GLN A 119 17.86 16.28 3.24
CA GLN A 119 16.70 16.75 2.47
C GLN A 119 16.55 16.02 1.14
N SER A 120 17.65 15.83 0.40
CA SER A 120 17.64 15.04 -0.83
C SER A 120 17.21 13.59 -0.58
N LYS A 121 17.72 12.95 0.48
CA LYS A 121 17.34 11.56 0.80
C LYS A 121 15.91 11.41 1.27
N VAL A 122 15.39 12.37 2.03
CA VAL A 122 13.96 12.41 2.38
C VAL A 122 13.11 12.52 1.11
N ALA A 123 13.45 13.43 0.21
CA ALA A 123 12.71 13.59 -1.06
C ALA A 123 12.75 12.32 -1.93
N GLU A 124 13.90 11.65 -2.03
CA GLU A 124 14.03 10.37 -2.74
C GLU A 124 13.14 9.28 -2.13
N VAL A 125 13.12 9.16 -0.80
CA VAL A 125 12.28 8.18 -0.08
C VAL A 125 10.79 8.49 -0.24
N ASP A 126 10.40 9.77 -0.14
CA ASP A 126 9.01 10.19 -0.30
C ASP A 126 8.51 9.90 -1.73
N GLN A 127 9.32 10.23 -2.73
CA GLN A 127 9.02 9.93 -4.13
C GLN A 127 8.93 8.42 -4.36
N GLY A 128 9.90 7.65 -3.84
CA GLY A 128 9.90 6.19 -3.93
C GLY A 128 8.66 5.56 -3.27
N THR A 129 8.25 6.08 -2.12
CA THR A 129 7.05 5.64 -1.39
C THR A 129 5.78 5.92 -2.19
N HIS A 130 5.66 7.12 -2.77
CA HIS A 130 4.51 7.48 -3.60
C HIS A 130 4.41 6.59 -4.84
N THR A 131 5.53 6.36 -5.53
CA THR A 131 5.59 5.47 -6.70
C THR A 131 5.19 4.05 -6.30
N TYR A 132 5.78 3.50 -5.23
CA TYR A 132 5.44 2.16 -4.74
C TYR A 132 3.95 2.01 -4.42
N GLN A 133 3.35 2.98 -3.73
CA GLN A 133 1.92 2.96 -3.42
C GLN A 133 1.04 3.03 -4.68
N THR A 134 1.49 3.75 -5.70
CA THR A 134 0.81 3.84 -7.00
C THR A 134 0.89 2.49 -7.73
N ASP A 135 2.07 1.88 -7.79
CA ASP A 135 2.29 0.59 -8.43
C ASP A 135 1.45 -0.51 -7.78
N VAL A 136 1.41 -0.56 -6.44
CA VAL A 136 0.56 -1.51 -5.71
C VAL A 136 -0.92 -1.36 -6.10
N LYS A 137 -1.42 -0.12 -6.20
CA LYS A 137 -2.81 0.13 -6.64
C LYS A 137 -3.05 -0.34 -8.07
N GLN A 138 -2.10 -0.10 -8.97
CA GLN A 138 -2.20 -0.52 -10.37
C GLN A 138 -2.20 -2.05 -10.50
N VAL A 139 -1.31 -2.74 -9.78
CA VAL A 139 -1.27 -4.21 -9.77
C VAL A 139 -2.58 -4.80 -9.22
N ILE A 140 -3.13 -4.25 -8.13
CA ILE A 140 -4.44 -4.68 -7.60
C ILE A 140 -5.55 -4.50 -8.65
N GLN A 141 -5.55 -3.38 -9.38
CA GLN A 141 -6.54 -3.14 -10.43
C GLN A 141 -6.38 -4.12 -11.60
N ALA A 142 -5.15 -4.39 -12.04
CA ALA A 142 -4.85 -5.35 -13.10
C ALA A 142 -5.35 -6.76 -12.73
N ILE A 143 -5.04 -7.24 -11.51
CA ILE A 143 -5.51 -8.53 -11.01
C ILE A 143 -7.05 -8.61 -11.00
N ARG A 144 -7.73 -7.55 -10.57
CA ARG A 144 -9.19 -7.50 -10.56
C ARG A 144 -9.78 -7.54 -11.98
N GLU A 145 -9.13 -6.87 -12.92
CA GLU A 145 -9.58 -6.85 -14.31
C GLU A 145 -9.38 -8.21 -14.99
N GLU A 146 -8.21 -8.82 -14.83
CA GLU A 146 -7.96 -10.19 -15.30
C GLU A 146 -8.96 -11.18 -14.71
N GLY A 147 -9.23 -11.09 -13.40
CA GLY A 147 -10.24 -11.92 -12.74
C GLY A 147 -11.64 -11.73 -13.34
N ARG A 148 -12.02 -10.50 -13.70
CA ARG A 148 -13.31 -10.22 -14.35
C ARG A 148 -13.38 -10.84 -15.74
N GLN A 149 -12.32 -10.71 -16.53
CA GLN A 149 -12.24 -11.26 -17.89
C GLN A 149 -12.30 -12.79 -17.87
N LEU A 150 -11.58 -13.43 -16.95
CA LEU A 150 -11.64 -14.89 -16.74
C LEU A 150 -13.06 -15.34 -16.41
N LYS A 151 -13.74 -14.63 -15.49
CA LYS A 151 -15.13 -14.93 -15.12
C LYS A 151 -16.06 -14.80 -16.33
N GLU A 152 -15.96 -13.72 -17.10
CA GLU A 152 -16.78 -13.51 -18.29
C GLU A 152 -16.57 -14.62 -19.33
N MET A 153 -15.33 -15.08 -19.53
CA MET A 153 -15.05 -16.21 -20.42
C MET A 153 -15.68 -17.51 -19.93
N ILE A 154 -15.63 -17.79 -18.62
CA ILE A 154 -16.27 -18.96 -18.02
C ILE A 154 -17.79 -18.88 -18.20
N ASP A 155 -18.40 -17.74 -17.86
CA ASP A 155 -19.85 -17.53 -17.97
C ASP A 155 -20.32 -17.74 -19.41
N LYS A 156 -19.64 -17.14 -20.40
CA LYS A 156 -19.93 -17.36 -21.83
C LYS A 156 -19.80 -18.82 -22.24
N LYS A 157 -18.81 -19.54 -21.72
CA LYS A 157 -18.61 -20.96 -22.04
C LYS A 157 -19.74 -21.81 -21.46
N VAL A 158 -20.17 -21.54 -20.22
CA VAL A 158 -21.28 -22.22 -19.56
C VAL A 158 -22.58 -21.99 -20.33
N GLU A 159 -22.90 -20.74 -20.66
CA GLU A 159 -24.09 -20.38 -21.42
C GLU A 159 -24.12 -21.07 -22.79
N GLY A 160 -23.00 -21.07 -23.52
CA GLY A 160 -22.90 -21.76 -24.81
C GLY A 160 -23.10 -23.27 -24.74
N LEU A 161 -22.60 -23.92 -23.67
CA LEU A 161 -22.83 -25.35 -23.44
C LEU A 161 -24.30 -25.64 -23.12
N ILE A 162 -24.94 -24.80 -22.29
CA ILE A 162 -26.36 -24.91 -21.98
C ILE A 162 -27.19 -24.78 -23.25
N GLU A 163 -26.90 -23.80 -24.10
CA GLU A 163 -27.64 -23.59 -25.34
C GLU A 163 -27.50 -24.78 -26.30
N THR A 164 -26.29 -25.33 -26.42
CA THR A 164 -26.04 -26.54 -27.21
C THR A 164 -26.89 -27.72 -26.73
N ILE A 165 -27.07 -27.90 -25.42
CA ILE A 165 -27.91 -28.95 -24.86
C ILE A 165 -29.39 -28.69 -25.14
N LYS A 166 -29.86 -27.45 -24.98
CA LYS A 166 -31.24 -27.08 -25.30
C LYS A 166 -31.59 -27.34 -26.77
N GLU A 167 -30.71 -26.98 -27.70
CA GLU A 167 -30.92 -27.25 -29.12
C GLU A 167 -31.02 -28.76 -29.42
N LYS A 168 -30.15 -29.56 -28.80
CA LYS A 168 -30.19 -31.02 -28.94
C LYS A 168 -31.47 -31.61 -28.33
N ASP A 169 -31.87 -31.13 -27.15
CA ASP A 169 -33.10 -31.56 -26.49
C ASP A 169 -34.34 -31.24 -27.34
N ALA A 170 -34.41 -30.03 -27.90
CA ALA A 170 -35.51 -29.64 -28.78
C ALA A 170 -35.60 -30.54 -30.04
N LYS A 171 -34.46 -30.83 -30.68
CA LYS A 171 -34.40 -31.77 -31.82
C LYS A 171 -34.84 -33.17 -31.42
N ASN A 172 -34.32 -33.68 -30.30
CA ASN A 172 -34.68 -35.00 -29.79
C ASN A 172 -36.17 -35.10 -29.45
N ALA A 173 -36.75 -34.08 -28.81
CA ALA A 173 -38.16 -34.01 -28.50
C ALA A 173 -39.03 -34.04 -29.76
N GLN A 174 -38.66 -33.28 -30.81
CA GLN A 174 -39.34 -33.31 -32.10
C GLN A 174 -39.27 -34.71 -32.75
N THR A 175 -38.09 -35.35 -32.75
CA THR A 175 -37.92 -36.70 -33.28
C THR A 175 -38.76 -37.72 -32.52
N LEU A 176 -38.76 -37.68 -31.19
CA LEU A 176 -39.57 -38.57 -30.35
C LEU A 176 -41.07 -38.37 -30.60
N GLN A 177 -41.52 -37.13 -30.78
CA GLN A 177 -42.91 -36.82 -31.11
C GLN A 177 -43.30 -37.39 -32.48
N TYR A 178 -42.43 -37.24 -33.49
CA TYR A 178 -42.64 -37.81 -34.82
C TYR A 178 -42.75 -39.34 -34.77
N ILE A 179 -41.79 -40.02 -34.13
CA ILE A 179 -41.81 -41.48 -33.96
C ILE A 179 -43.08 -41.92 -33.22
N GLY A 180 -43.46 -41.21 -32.14
CA GLY A 180 -44.67 -41.50 -31.38
C GLY A 180 -45.95 -41.43 -32.24
N ASN A 181 -46.04 -40.45 -33.15
CA ASN A 181 -47.17 -40.31 -34.07
C ASN A 181 -47.21 -41.42 -35.14
N GLU A 182 -46.06 -41.79 -35.68
CA GLU A 182 -45.94 -42.91 -36.62
C GLU A 182 -46.35 -44.24 -35.97
N LEU A 183 -45.87 -44.51 -34.75
CA LEU A 183 -46.23 -45.70 -33.98
C LEU A 183 -47.73 -45.75 -33.67
N LYS A 184 -48.35 -44.62 -33.28
CA LYS A 184 -49.80 -44.54 -33.07
C LYS A 184 -50.57 -44.86 -34.35
N THR A 185 -50.11 -44.33 -35.48
CA THR A 185 -50.72 -44.58 -36.79
C THR A 185 -50.62 -46.05 -37.18
N ALA A 186 -49.44 -46.65 -37.03
CA ALA A 186 -49.21 -48.07 -37.27
C ALA A 186 -50.06 -48.96 -36.35
N LEU A 187 -50.15 -48.62 -35.06
CA LEU A 187 -50.96 -49.34 -34.09
C LEU A 187 -52.45 -49.32 -34.47
N ASN A 188 -52.97 -48.15 -34.88
CA ASN A 188 -54.37 -48.04 -35.31
C ASN A 188 -54.66 -48.89 -36.56
N LYS A 189 -53.74 -48.90 -37.53
CA LYS A 189 -53.85 -49.77 -38.72
C LYS A 189 -53.85 -51.26 -38.32
N ALA A 190 -52.96 -51.66 -37.41
CA ALA A 190 -52.89 -53.04 -36.92
C ALA A 190 -54.16 -53.46 -36.16
N LYS A 191 -54.72 -52.58 -35.32
CA LYS A 191 -56.01 -52.80 -34.63
C LYS A 191 -57.17 -52.97 -35.61
N GLU A 192 -57.22 -52.14 -36.65
CA GLU A 192 -58.26 -52.26 -37.69
C GLU A 192 -58.15 -53.61 -38.42
N GLN A 193 -56.93 -54.04 -38.77
CA GLN A 193 -56.68 -55.35 -39.35
C GLN A 193 -57.10 -56.50 -38.42
N GLN A 194 -56.82 -56.38 -37.11
CA GLN A 194 -57.25 -57.36 -36.11
C GLN A 194 -58.77 -57.48 -36.05
N LYS A 195 -59.49 -56.34 -36.05
CA LYS A 195 -60.96 -56.32 -36.04
C LYS A 195 -61.54 -56.98 -37.31
N LEU A 196 -61.01 -56.61 -38.48
CA LEU A 196 -61.40 -57.23 -39.75
C LEU A 196 -61.18 -58.76 -39.75
N TYR A 197 -60.12 -59.24 -39.11
CA TYR A 197 -59.87 -60.67 -38.95
C TYR A 197 -60.90 -61.34 -38.01
N GLN A 198 -61.18 -60.75 -36.85
CA GLN A 198 -62.18 -61.26 -35.90
C GLN A 198 -63.58 -61.35 -36.54
N ASP A 199 -63.98 -60.32 -37.30
CA ASP A 199 -65.27 -60.29 -38.03
C ASP A 199 -65.39 -61.43 -39.06
N THR A 200 -64.28 -61.97 -39.56
CA THR A 200 -64.28 -63.10 -40.51
C THR A 200 -64.35 -64.47 -39.85
N GLN A 201 -63.96 -64.60 -38.57
CA GLN A 201 -63.98 -65.89 -37.86
C GLN A 201 -65.38 -66.40 -37.50
N GLY A 202 -66.39 -65.53 -37.44
CA GLY A 202 -67.78 -65.90 -37.11
C GLY A 202 -68.65 -66.35 -38.29
N ILE A 203 -68.13 -66.28 -39.52
CA ILE A 203 -68.88 -66.59 -40.74
C ILE A 203 -68.76 -68.10 -41.03
N LYS A 204 -69.87 -68.85 -40.98
CA LYS A 204 -69.89 -70.31 -41.28
C LYS A 204 -70.16 -70.64 -42.77
N ASP A 205 -70.67 -69.66 -43.52
CA ASP A 205 -70.98 -69.77 -44.95
C ASP A 205 -69.75 -69.45 -45.79
N THR A 206 -69.18 -70.48 -46.44
CA THR A 206 -67.95 -70.42 -47.23
C THR A 206 -68.02 -69.40 -48.37
N THR A 207 -69.20 -69.18 -48.94
CA THR A 207 -69.40 -68.23 -50.05
C THR A 207 -69.32 -66.79 -49.57
N LYS A 208 -69.95 -66.49 -48.42
CA LYS A 208 -69.92 -65.15 -47.78
C LYS A 208 -68.53 -64.82 -47.23
N LEU A 209 -67.80 -65.82 -46.73
CA LEU A 209 -66.40 -65.71 -46.31
C LEU A 209 -65.48 -65.29 -47.46
N LEU A 210 -65.60 -65.96 -48.60
CA LEU A 210 -64.80 -65.65 -49.80
C LEU A 210 -65.09 -64.26 -50.36
N GLN A 211 -66.35 -63.80 -50.30
CA GLN A 211 -66.74 -62.46 -50.75
C GLN A 211 -66.17 -61.36 -49.84
N LYS A 212 -66.21 -61.56 -48.51
CA LYS A 212 -65.68 -60.62 -47.52
C LYS A 212 -64.14 -60.61 -47.44
N ALA A 213 -63.50 -61.76 -47.68
CA ALA A 213 -62.05 -61.85 -47.81
C ALA A 213 -61.52 -61.14 -49.08
N LYS A 214 -62.27 -61.18 -50.19
CA LYS A 214 -61.93 -60.45 -51.43
C LYS A 214 -61.99 -58.93 -51.21
N THR A 215 -63.01 -58.40 -50.53
CA THR A 215 -63.11 -56.96 -50.22
C THR A 215 -62.01 -56.51 -49.25
N ASN A 216 -61.68 -57.29 -48.23
CA ASN A 216 -60.59 -56.98 -47.28
C ASN A 216 -59.19 -57.02 -47.94
N LYS A 217 -58.96 -57.86 -48.96
CA LYS A 217 -57.70 -57.87 -49.73
C LYS A 217 -57.54 -56.61 -50.58
N VAL A 218 -58.63 -56.06 -51.11
CA VAL A 218 -58.60 -54.83 -51.92
C VAL A 218 -58.27 -53.63 -51.04
N THR A 219 -58.90 -53.48 -49.86
CA THR A 219 -58.62 -52.39 -48.92
C THR A 219 -57.19 -52.44 -48.36
N ASN A 220 -56.66 -53.62 -48.03
CA ASN A 220 -55.26 -53.76 -47.60
C ASN A 220 -54.24 -53.42 -48.70
N ARG A 221 -54.55 -53.71 -49.98
CA ARG A 221 -53.69 -53.33 -51.12
C ARG A 221 -53.62 -51.82 -51.30
N SER A 222 -54.72 -51.10 -51.08
CA SER A 222 -54.78 -49.63 -51.14
C SER A 222 -53.95 -48.99 -50.03
N ASN A 223 -54.02 -49.53 -48.80
CA ASN A 223 -53.24 -49.04 -47.66
C ASN A 223 -51.72 -49.24 -47.83
N ARG A 224 -51.30 -50.35 -48.45
CA ARG A 224 -49.88 -50.69 -48.65
C ARG A 224 -49.15 -49.80 -49.68
N ARG A 225 -49.87 -49.15 -50.58
CA ARG A 225 -49.28 -48.16 -51.51
C ARG A 225 -48.96 -46.83 -50.83
N ASN A 226 -49.55 -46.55 -49.65
CA ASN A 226 -49.37 -45.30 -48.93
C ASN A 226 -48.27 -45.37 -47.84
N THR A 227 -47.58 -46.51 -47.72
CA THR A 227 -46.58 -46.79 -46.68
C THR A 227 -45.14 -46.80 -47.19
N GLY A 228 -44.86 -46.22 -48.37
CA GLY A 228 -43.52 -46.20 -48.97
C GLY A 228 -42.44 -45.40 -48.24
N SER A 229 -42.77 -44.72 -47.13
CA SER A 229 -41.86 -43.84 -46.39
C SER A 229 -41.05 -44.56 -45.28
N TYR A 230 -41.36 -45.82 -44.96
CA TYR A 230 -40.75 -46.53 -43.83
C TYR A 230 -39.27 -46.92 -44.01
N HIS A 231 -38.69 -46.78 -45.20
CA HIS A 231 -37.30 -47.19 -45.44
C HIS A 231 -36.26 -46.17 -44.93
N ALA A 232 -36.65 -44.93 -44.65
CA ALA A 232 -35.75 -43.88 -44.16
C ALA A 232 -35.37 -44.01 -42.66
N ILE A 233 -36.08 -44.86 -41.90
CA ILE A 233 -35.92 -44.96 -40.44
C ILE A 233 -34.72 -45.86 -40.06
N SER A 234 -34.22 -46.70 -40.97
CA SER A 234 -33.09 -47.61 -40.71
C SER A 234 -31.69 -46.96 -40.83
N GLN A 235 -31.59 -45.71 -41.30
CA GLN A 235 -30.29 -45.05 -41.55
C GLN A 235 -29.90 -43.97 -40.52
N ILE A 236 -30.72 -43.76 -39.47
CA ILE A 236 -30.53 -42.66 -38.50
C ILE A 236 -30.18 -43.20 -37.09
N CYS A 237 -30.04 -44.53 -36.91
CA CYS A 237 -29.47 -45.15 -35.70
C CYS A 237 -28.00 -45.51 -35.92
#